data_AF-A0A150MEB5-F1
#
_entry.id   AF-A0A150MEB5-F1
#
_cell.length_a   1.000
_cell.length_b   1.000
_cell.length_c   1.000
_cell.angle_alpha   90.00
_cell.angle_beta   90.00
_cell.angle_gamma   90.00
#
_symmetry.space_group_name_H-M   'P 1'
#
loop_
_entity.id
_entity.type
_entity.pdbx_description
1 polymer ?
#
loop_
_entity_poly.entity_id
_entity_poly.type
_entity_poly.pdbx_seq_one_letter_code
_entity_poly.pdbx_strand_id
1 'polypeptide(L)'
;MLDANIFIDAYKKYYAFDIVPSFWEKIKQQAEAGRIISIDRVKDEIDRYHEEDELKIWVNQVFGRWFVSTDNEEVIESCREL
;
A
#
# COMPACT_ATOMS: atom_id res chain seq x y z
N MET A 1 -4.77 -1.97 8.16
CA MET A 1 -3.61 -1.13 7.77
C MET A 1 -2.61 -1.98 7.03
N LEU A 2 -2.15 -1.57 5.84
CA LEU A 2 -1.10 -2.26 5.09
C LEU A 2 0.28 -1.70 5.44
N ASP A 3 1.26 -2.59 5.60
CA ASP A 3 2.67 -2.28 5.88
C ASP A 3 3.52 -2.29 4.60
N ALA A 4 4.65 -1.59 4.59
CA ALA A 4 5.57 -1.54 3.46
C ALA A 4 6.02 -2.94 3.04
N ASN A 5 6.26 -3.83 4.01
CA ASN A 5 6.68 -5.19 3.74
C ASN A 5 5.62 -5.98 2.95
N ILE A 6 4.32 -5.72 3.14
CA ILE A 6 3.28 -6.40 2.37
C ILE A 6 3.37 -6.01 0.90
N PHE A 7 3.54 -4.72 0.61
CA PHE A 7 3.70 -4.23 -0.75
C PHE A 7 4.99 -4.76 -1.39
N ILE A 8 6.12 -4.65 -0.68
CA ILE A 8 7.44 -5.04 -1.16
C ILE A 8 7.53 -6.56 -1.38
N ASP A 9 7.10 -7.37 -0.41
CA ASP A 9 7.16 -8.83 -0.54
C ASP A 9 6.19 -9.35 -1.60
N ALA A 10 4.97 -8.78 -1.69
CA ALA A 10 4.02 -9.18 -2.71
C ALA A 10 4.60 -8.92 -4.10
N TYR A 11 5.11 -7.72 -4.33
CA TYR A 11 5.72 -7.33 -5.60
C TYR A 11 6.95 -8.19 -5.95
N LYS A 12 7.85 -8.44 -4.99
CA LYS A 12 9.11 -9.16 -5.26
C LYS A 12 8.98 -10.66 -5.44
N LYS A 13 8.03 -11.31 -4.76
CA LYS A 13 8.04 -12.78 -4.64
C LYS A 13 7.04 -13.46 -5.57
N TYR A 14 5.77 -13.06 -5.52
CA TYR A 14 4.69 -13.86 -6.09
C TYR A 14 3.67 -13.05 -6.91
N TYR A 15 3.66 -11.73 -6.76
CA TYR A 15 2.64 -10.84 -7.31
C TYR A 15 3.27 -9.62 -7.99
N ALA A 16 4.35 -9.80 -8.76
CA ALA A 16 4.81 -8.76 -9.67
C ALA A 16 3.65 -8.34 -10.61
N PHE A 17 3.62 -7.07 -11.05
CA PHE A 17 2.50 -6.52 -11.81
C PHE A 17 2.22 -7.27 -13.12
N ASP A 18 3.28 -7.77 -13.75
CA ASP A 18 3.25 -8.56 -14.98
C ASP A 18 2.82 -10.03 -14.77
N ILE A 19 2.99 -10.56 -13.56
CA ILE A 19 2.61 -11.94 -13.21
C ILE A 19 1.16 -11.99 -12.72
N VAL A 20 0.77 -11.11 -11.78
CA VAL A 20 -0.57 -11.14 -11.15
C VAL A 20 -1.16 -9.73 -11.00
N PRO A 21 -1.59 -9.09 -12.11
CA PRO A 21 -2.17 -7.74 -12.07
C PRO A 21 -3.46 -7.68 -11.23
N SER A 22 -4.23 -8.78 -11.20
CA SER A 22 -5.50 -8.88 -10.46
C SER A 22 -5.33 -8.71 -8.95
N PHE A 23 -4.16 -9.03 -8.39
CA PHE A 23 -3.85 -8.78 -6.99
C PHE A 23 -3.88 -7.28 -6.67
N TRP A 24 -3.24 -6.47 -7.49
CA TRP A 24 -3.15 -5.03 -7.33
C TRP A 24 -4.48 -4.33 -7.60
N GLU A 25 -5.25 -4.82 -8.57
CA GLU A 25 -6.64 -4.40 -8.75
C GLU A 25 -7.48 -4.69 -7.51
N LYS A 26 -7.30 -5.86 -6.88
CA LYS A 26 -8.04 -6.22 -5.67
C LYS A 26 -7.69 -5.32 -4.50
N ILE A 27 -6.41 -5.01 -4.31
CA ILE A 27 -5.94 -4.03 -3.32
C ILE A 27 -6.65 -2.69 -3.56
N LYS A 28 -6.58 -2.16 -4.79
CA LYS A 28 -7.26 -0.91 -5.16
C LYS A 28 -8.76 -0.94 -4.84
N GLN A 29 -9.47 -2.00 -5.22
CA GLN A 29 -10.91 -2.15 -4.93
C GLN A 29 -11.22 -2.18 -3.43
N GLN A 30 -10.39 -2.84 -2.62
CA GLN A 30 -10.59 -2.83 -1.16
C GLN A 30 -10.35 -1.43 -0.57
N ALA A 31 -9.44 -0.66 -1.15
CA ALA A 31 -9.17 0.72 -0.71
C ALA A 31 -10.30 1.66 -1.10
N GLU A 32 -10.83 1.53 -2.32
CA GLU A 32 -12.04 2.22 -2.78
C GLU A 32 -13.25 1.90 -1.88
N ALA A 33 -13.35 0.66 -1.39
CA ALA A 33 -14.38 0.24 -0.45
C ALA A 33 -14.12 0.71 1.01
N GLY A 34 -13.04 1.46 1.27
CA GLY A 34 -12.67 1.95 2.60
C GLY A 34 -12.19 0.87 3.57
N ARG A 35 -11.86 -0.34 3.09
CA ARG A 35 -11.48 -1.49 3.91
C ARG A 35 -9.99 -1.56 4.20
N ILE A 36 -9.19 -0.97 3.32
CA ILE A 36 -7.75 -0.87 3.52
C ILE A 36 -7.27 0.57 3.34
N ILE A 37 -6.30 0.91 4.18
CA ILE A 37 -5.53 2.13 4.14
C ILE A 37 -4.10 1.78 4.57
N SER A 38 -3.16 2.67 4.26
CA SER A 38 -1.80 2.60 4.77
C SER A 38 -1.40 3.97 5.33
N ILE A 39 -0.21 4.08 5.91
CA ILE A 39 0.26 5.30 6.56
C ILE A 39 1.37 5.97 5.74
N ASP A 40 1.46 7.29 5.80
CA ASP A 40 2.52 8.06 5.15
C ASP A 40 3.93 7.49 5.38
N ARG A 41 4.25 7.03 6.59
CA ARG A 41 5.53 6.37 6.87
C ARG A 41 5.81 5.13 6.01
N VAL A 42 4.78 4.34 5.70
CA VAL A 42 4.89 3.17 4.80
C VAL A 42 5.17 3.64 3.37
N LYS A 43 4.54 4.73 2.94
CA LYS A 43 4.81 5.35 1.64
C LYS A 43 6.27 5.79 1.55
N ASP A 44 6.79 6.43 2.59
CA ASP A 44 8.19 6.88 2.64
C ASP A 44 9.17 5.70 2.60
N GLU A 45 8.86 4.60 3.28
CA GLU A 45 9.67 3.37 3.23
C GLU A 45 9.72 2.78 1.82
N ILE A 46 8.58 2.74 1.11
CA ILE A 46 8.52 2.29 -0.29
C ILE A 46 9.28 3.24 -1.21
N ASP A 47 9.13 4.55 -1.02
CA ASP A 47 9.81 5.58 -1.84
C ASP A 47 11.33 5.54 -1.67
N ARG A 48 11.82 5.11 -0.50
CA ARG A 48 13.26 4.95 -0.19
C ARG A 48 13.82 3.59 -0.56
N TYR A 49 12.97 2.61 -0.87
CA TYR A 49 13.41 1.23 -1.08
C TYR A 49 14.23 1.06 -2.36
N HIS A 50 13.84 1.68 -3.49
CA HIS A 50 14.56 1.60 -4.76
C HIS A 50 14.28 2.82 -5.68
N GLU A 51 15.25 3.19 -6.53
CA GLU A 51 15.17 4.37 -7.43
C GLU A 51 14.33 4.13 -8.69
N GLU A 52 14.28 2.90 -9.18
CA GLU A 52 13.47 2.48 -10.34
C GLU A 52 12.57 1.32 -9.89
N ASP A 53 11.30 1.61 -9.60
CA ASP A 53 10.37 0.54 -9.23
C ASP A 53 8.93 0.87 -9.68
N GLU A 54 8.33 -0.03 -10.46
CA GLU A 54 6.91 0.02 -10.84
C GLU A 54 6.01 0.11 -9.59
N LEU A 55 6.45 -0.51 -8.48
CA LEU A 55 5.75 -0.44 -7.20
C LEU A 55 5.64 0.99 -6.69
N LYS A 56 6.74 1.76 -6.77
CA LYS A 56 6.78 3.15 -6.33
C LYS A 56 5.84 4.01 -7.17
N ILE A 57 5.83 3.81 -8.48
CA ILE A 57 4.93 4.53 -9.40
C ILE A 57 3.48 4.20 -9.05
N TRP A 58 3.15 2.92 -8.88
CA TRP A 58 1.80 2.49 -8.55
C TRP A 58 1.32 3.02 -7.21
N VAL A 59 2.16 2.94 -6.18
CA VAL A 59 1.88 3.45 -4.83
C VAL A 59 1.60 4.94 -4.85
N ASN A 60 2.36 5.73 -5.62
CA ASN A 60 2.18 7.17 -5.70
C ASN A 60 1.00 7.60 -6.59
N GLN A 61 0.78 6.95 -7.72
CA GLN A 61 -0.21 7.38 -8.72
C GLN A 61 -1.58 6.71 -8.53
N VAL A 62 -1.61 5.45 -8.12
CA VAL A 62 -2.83 4.66 -7.99
C VAL A 62 -3.27 4.64 -6.53
N PHE A 63 -2.39 4.23 -5.63
CA PHE A 63 -2.75 4.03 -4.22
C PHE A 63 -2.60 5.27 -3.33
N GLY A 64 -2.00 6.34 -3.86
CA GLY A 64 -1.53 7.50 -3.09
C GLY A 64 -2.58 8.14 -2.18
N ARG A 65 -3.85 8.13 -2.60
CA ARG A 65 -4.97 8.74 -1.87
C ARG A 65 -5.40 7.98 -0.60
N TRP A 66 -4.95 6.74 -0.43
CA TRP A 66 -5.30 5.89 0.72
C TRP A 66 -4.16 5.78 1.73
N PHE A 67 -3.15 6.65 1.62
CA PHE A 67 -2.21 6.92 2.69
C PHE A 67 -2.78 7.98 3.63
N VAL A 68 -2.86 7.62 4.90
CA VAL A 68 -3.28 8.51 5.98
C VAL A 68 -2.02 9.08 6.64
N SER A 69 -2.01 10.38 6.90
CA SER A 69 -0.89 11.00 7.58
C SER A 69 -0.87 10.63 9.06
N THR A 70 0.32 10.30 9.56
CA THR A 70 0.55 9.98 10.98
C THR A 70 1.04 11.17 11.80
N ASP A 71 1.04 12.38 11.22
CA ASP A 71 1.35 13.65 11.92
C ASP A 71 0.34 14.00 13.03
N ASN A 72 -0.73 13.22 13.20
CA ASN A 72 -1.56 13.22 14.40
C ASN A 72 -1.50 11.85 15.07
N GLU A 73 -1.05 11.82 16.33
CA GLU A 73 -1.05 10.65 17.22
C GLU A 73 -2.48 10.19 17.55
N GLU A 74 -3.25 9.76 16.57
CA GLU A 74 -4.49 9.06 16.85
C GLU A 74 -4.85 8.12 15.70
N VAL A 75 -5.32 6.94 16.10
CA VAL A 75 -5.99 5.93 15.28
C VAL A 75 -5.09 4.88 14.61
N ILE A 76 -4.70 3.88 15.40
CA ILE A 76 -4.65 2.49 14.92
C ILE A 76 -5.43 1.60 15.90
N GLU A 77 -6.74 1.81 16.00
CA GLU A 77 -7.64 0.89 16.72
C GLU A 77 -8.98 0.66 15.99
N SER A 78 -8.97 0.62 14.65
CA SER A 78 -10.19 0.40 13.86
C SER A 78 -10.09 -0.70 12.79
N CYS A 79 -9.11 -1.61 12.90
CA CYS A 79 -8.98 -2.74 11.96
C CYS A 79 -8.86 -4.09 12.67
N ARG A 80 -9.63 -4.31 13.74
CA ARG A 80 -9.67 -5.62 14.42
C ARG A 80 -11.07 -6.20 14.66
N GLU A 81 -12.10 -5.67 14.01
CA GLU A 81 -13.44 -6.30 14.06
C GLU A 81 -14.14 -6.21 12.70
N LEU A 82 -13.79 -7.13 11.78
CA LEU A 82 -14.69 -7.74 10.82
C LEU A 82 -14.23 -9.18 10.52
#